data_AF-A0A0D7QB53-F1
#
_entry.id   AF-A0A0D7QB53-F1
#
_cell.length_a   1.000
_cell.length_b   1.000
_cell.length_c   1.000
_cell.angle_alpha   90.00
_cell.angle_beta   90.00
_cell.angle_gamma   90.00
#
_symmetry.space_group_name_H-M   'P 1'
#
loop_
_entity.id
_entity.type
_entity.pdbx_description
1 polymer ?
#
loop_
_entity_poly.entity_id
_entity_poly.type
_entity_poly.pdbx_seq_one_letter_code
_entity_poly.pdbx_strand_id
1 'polypeptide(L)'
;MAPRGSFKNELAEYRRSLGPIGDDRQELLMVAVLDRWQEHTDVELIWVKITGAVPDLSAQSFIGGVLHVREQCDRLRHVLEKPPGLVADARTSAAKDDDADEYEVAALKRRMAKQMLDRANRLVGHKKVSAPRQQFMRETSRMVELNCGKHLDEVVAALTEIAFDSTTDIKAVRDARRAPKRRRDIRTPK
;
A
#
# COMPACT_ATOMS: atom_id res chain seq x y z
N MET A 1 13.72 33.19 -10.49
CA MET A 1 13.13 31.94 -9.97
C MET A 1 13.72 31.72 -8.59
N ALA A 2 12.91 31.67 -7.53
CA ALA A 2 13.42 31.33 -6.21
C ALA A 2 13.99 29.89 -6.24
N PRO A 3 15.09 29.60 -5.51
CA PRO A 3 15.58 28.23 -5.41
C PRO A 3 14.45 27.36 -4.83
N ARG A 4 14.08 26.29 -5.55
CA ARG A 4 13.21 25.26 -4.98
C ARG A 4 13.89 24.78 -3.69
N GLY A 5 13.17 24.81 -2.57
CA GLY A 5 13.68 24.28 -1.30
C GLY A 5 14.12 22.82 -1.45
N SER A 6 14.91 22.32 -0.50
CA SER A 6 15.23 20.89 -0.46
C SER A 6 13.94 20.08 -0.29
N PHE A 7 13.91 18.84 -0.80
CA PHE A 7 12.74 17.99 -0.60
C PHE A 7 12.48 17.70 0.88
N LYS A 8 13.54 17.65 1.70
CA LYS A 8 13.41 17.57 3.16
C LYS A 8 12.65 18.74 3.78
N ASN A 9 12.77 19.96 3.22
CA ASN A 9 11.99 21.10 3.68
C ASN A 9 10.51 20.93 3.33
N GLU A 10 10.21 20.49 2.10
CA GLU A 10 8.84 20.17 1.66
C GLU A 10 8.21 19.08 2.55
N LEU A 11 8.98 18.06 2.93
CA LEU A 11 8.57 17.02 3.88
C LEU A 11 8.26 17.61 5.27
N ALA A 12 9.12 18.50 5.77
CA ALA A 12 8.93 19.17 7.05
C ALA A 12 7.68 20.07 7.04
N GLU A 13 7.41 20.74 5.93
CA GLU A 13 6.21 21.56 5.73
C GLU A 13 4.96 20.69 5.65
N TYR A 14 5.00 19.61 4.88
CA TYR A 14 3.91 18.65 4.80
C TYR A 14 3.59 18.08 6.19
N ARG A 15 4.62 17.67 6.93
CA ARG A 15 4.49 17.11 8.28
C ARG A 15 3.87 18.10 9.27
N ARG A 16 4.21 19.39 9.18
CA ARG A 16 3.59 20.47 9.97
C ARG A 16 2.13 20.70 9.56
N SER A 17 1.81 20.56 8.27
CA SER A 17 0.44 20.75 7.76
C SER A 17 -0.56 19.71 8.27
N LEU A 18 -0.09 18.52 8.66
CA LEU A 18 -0.94 17.48 9.27
C LEU A 18 -1.48 17.85 10.66
N GLY A 19 -0.94 18.89 11.29
CA GLY A 19 -1.41 19.35 12.60
C GLY A 19 -1.03 18.42 13.77
N PRO A 20 -1.73 18.51 14.91
CA PRO A 20 -1.54 17.63 16.04
C PRO A 20 -1.87 16.19 15.65
N ILE A 21 -0.94 15.26 15.90
CA ILE A 21 -1.18 13.83 15.69
C ILE A 21 -1.98 13.32 16.88
N GLY A 22 -3.10 12.64 16.62
CA GLY A 22 -3.81 11.89 17.64
C GLY A 22 -3.16 10.53 17.92
N ASP A 23 -3.86 9.70 18.69
CA ASP A 23 -3.47 8.31 18.95
C ASP A 23 -3.94 7.35 17.84
N ASP A 24 -4.43 7.89 16.71
CA ASP A 24 -4.86 7.06 15.59
C ASP A 24 -3.65 6.36 14.95
N ARG A 25 -3.73 5.03 14.86
CA ARG A 25 -2.66 4.19 14.31
C ARG A 25 -2.28 4.60 12.89
N GLN A 26 -3.23 5.07 12.10
CA GLN A 26 -2.97 5.44 10.72
C GLN A 26 -2.17 6.74 10.65
N GLU A 27 -2.53 7.73 11.48
CA GLU A 27 -1.77 8.96 11.64
C GLU A 27 -0.34 8.67 12.12
N LEU A 28 -0.18 7.83 13.15
CA LEU A 28 1.12 7.39 13.65
C LEU A 28 1.96 6.70 12.56
N LEU A 29 1.34 5.86 11.73
CA LEU A 29 2.02 5.22 10.60
C LEU A 29 2.49 6.24 9.56
N MET A 30 1.65 7.20 9.19
CA MET A 30 1.99 8.21 8.18
C MET A 30 3.14 9.09 8.66
N VAL A 31 3.11 9.49 9.93
CA VAL A 31 4.18 10.24 10.59
C VAL A 31 5.47 9.44 10.57
N ALA A 32 5.44 8.17 10.97
CA ALA A 32 6.63 7.33 10.95
C ALA A 32 7.22 7.17 9.54
N VAL A 33 6.40 7.17 8.47
CA VAL A 33 6.90 7.18 7.08
C VAL A 33 7.58 8.51 6.74
N LEU A 34 6.97 9.63 7.12
CA LEU A 34 7.51 10.97 6.87
C LEU A 34 8.84 11.20 7.60
N ASP A 35 8.92 10.80 8.86
CA ASP A 35 10.14 10.94 9.67
C ASP A 35 11.27 10.10 9.06
N ARG A 36 11.00 8.84 8.68
CA ARG A 36 11.96 8.00 7.94
C ARG A 36 12.37 8.62 6.61
N TRP A 37 11.47 9.30 5.91
CA TRP A 37 11.82 10.03 4.68
C TRP A 37 12.75 11.20 4.93
N GLN A 38 12.57 11.94 6.01
CA GLN A 38 13.50 13.02 6.38
C GLN A 38 14.90 12.49 6.72
N GLU A 39 14.98 11.32 7.34
CA GLU A 39 16.24 10.71 7.75
C GLU A 39 16.96 9.97 6.61
N HIS A 40 16.23 9.53 5.57
CA HIS A 40 16.80 8.76 4.48
C HIS A 40 17.85 9.56 3.69
N THR A 41 19.02 8.95 3.44
CA THR A 41 20.17 9.61 2.78
C THR A 41 19.86 9.96 1.33
N ASP A 42 19.12 9.11 0.65
CA ASP A 42 18.91 9.23 -0.80
C ASP A 42 17.65 10.02 -1.17
N VAL A 43 16.94 10.58 -0.20
CA VAL A 43 15.61 11.19 -0.44
C VAL A 43 15.67 12.37 -1.43
N GLU A 44 16.75 13.17 -1.36
CA GLU A 44 16.97 14.28 -2.28
C GLU A 44 17.29 13.77 -3.70
N LEU A 45 18.10 12.72 -3.82
CA LEU A 45 18.41 12.10 -5.11
C LEU A 45 17.15 11.53 -5.76
N ILE A 46 16.29 10.88 -4.97
CA ILE A 46 15.00 10.36 -5.42
C ILE A 46 14.12 11.50 -5.95
N TRP A 47 14.03 12.60 -5.21
CA TRP A 47 13.25 13.76 -5.62
C TRP A 47 13.78 14.40 -6.90
N VAL A 48 15.10 14.53 -7.05
CA VAL A 48 15.73 15.03 -8.28
C VAL A 48 15.45 14.10 -9.46
N LYS A 49 15.51 12.78 -9.27
CA LYS A 49 15.17 11.81 -10.34
C LYS A 49 13.72 11.93 -10.80
N ILE A 50 12.79 12.14 -9.86
CA ILE A 50 11.36 12.30 -10.17
C ILE A 50 11.09 13.64 -10.85
N THR A 51 11.57 14.75 -10.28
CA THR A 51 11.35 16.09 -10.83
C THR A 51 12.11 16.33 -12.15
N GLY A 52 13.21 15.62 -12.37
CA GLY A 52 13.87 15.58 -13.69
C GLY A 52 13.02 14.90 -14.76
N ALA A 53 12.14 13.97 -14.39
CA ALA A 53 11.18 13.35 -15.31
C ALA A 53 9.84 14.11 -15.38
N VAL A 54 9.44 14.77 -14.29
CA VAL A 54 8.17 15.52 -14.15
C VAL A 54 8.44 16.86 -13.47
N PRO A 55 8.86 17.89 -14.24
CA PRO A 55 9.31 19.16 -13.66
C PRO A 55 8.25 19.90 -12.84
N ASP A 56 6.97 19.71 -13.17
CA ASP A 56 5.84 20.40 -12.55
C ASP A 56 5.16 19.58 -11.44
N LEU A 57 5.75 18.45 -11.04
CA LEU A 57 5.20 17.65 -9.94
C LEU A 57 5.34 18.39 -8.61
N SER A 58 4.21 18.65 -7.96
CA SER A 58 4.18 19.17 -6.59
C SER A 58 4.70 18.13 -5.60
N ALA A 59 5.59 18.55 -4.69
CA ALA A 59 6.07 17.72 -3.59
C ALA A 59 4.90 17.22 -2.72
N GLN A 60 3.96 18.11 -2.38
CA GLN A 60 2.77 17.77 -1.59
C GLN A 60 1.92 16.67 -2.24
N SER A 61 1.68 16.76 -3.56
CA SER A 61 0.92 15.73 -4.29
C SER A 61 1.66 14.40 -4.36
N PHE A 62 2.99 14.44 -4.54
CA PHE A 62 3.82 13.23 -4.54
C PHE A 62 3.83 12.54 -3.17
N ILE A 63 4.06 13.32 -2.11
CA ILE A 63 4.06 12.84 -0.71
C ILE A 63 2.70 12.21 -0.39
N GLY A 64 1.60 12.93 -0.67
CA GLY A 64 0.24 12.44 -0.42
C GLY A 64 -0.07 11.15 -1.19
N GLY A 65 0.38 11.05 -2.44
CA GLY A 65 0.21 9.84 -3.27
C GLY A 65 0.88 8.61 -2.66
N VAL A 66 2.14 8.74 -2.23
CA VAL A 66 2.87 7.62 -1.60
C VAL A 66 2.25 7.21 -0.27
N LEU A 67 1.90 8.19 0.58
CA LEU A 67 1.27 7.90 1.87
C LEU A 67 -0.10 7.22 1.70
N HIS A 68 -0.89 7.64 0.71
CA HIS A 68 -2.16 7.00 0.39
C HIS A 68 -1.98 5.53 -0.03
N VAL A 69 -0.98 5.22 -0.86
CA VAL A 69 -0.69 3.81 -1.22
C VAL A 69 -0.27 3.02 0.01
N ARG A 70 0.54 3.59 0.91
CA ARG A 70 0.95 2.92 2.16
C ARG A 70 -0.21 2.63 3.09
N GLU A 71 -1.14 3.58 3.21
CA GLU A 71 -2.39 3.43 3.96
C GLU A 71 -3.22 2.26 3.42
N GLN A 72 -3.44 2.19 2.11
CA GLN A 72 -4.18 1.08 1.50
C GLN A 72 -3.51 -0.28 1.77
N CYS A 73 -2.17 -0.31 1.76
CA CYS A 73 -1.41 -1.51 2.09
C CYS A 73 -1.53 -1.89 3.58
N ASP A 74 -1.62 -0.92 4.49
CA ASP A 74 -1.85 -1.20 5.91
C ASP A 74 -3.24 -1.77 6.17
N ARG A 75 -4.25 -1.19 5.52
CA ARG A 75 -5.62 -1.72 5.54
C ARG A 75 -5.65 -3.16 5.03
N LEU A 76 -4.93 -3.48 3.95
CA LEU A 76 -4.81 -4.85 3.48
C LEU A 76 -4.13 -5.75 4.51
N ARG A 77 -2.99 -5.33 5.09
CA ARG A 77 -2.28 -6.08 6.14
C ARG A 77 -3.23 -6.44 7.28
N HIS A 78 -4.01 -5.48 7.74
CA HIS A 78 -5.00 -5.68 8.78
C HIS A 78 -6.07 -6.71 8.42
N VAL A 79 -6.58 -6.68 7.19
CA VAL A 79 -7.53 -7.70 6.72
C VAL A 79 -6.90 -9.09 6.73
N LEU A 80 -5.60 -9.19 6.42
CA LEU A 80 -4.86 -10.45 6.37
C LEU A 80 -4.46 -11.00 7.75
N GLU A 81 -4.20 -10.12 8.72
CA GLU A 81 -3.82 -10.46 10.09
C GLU A 81 -5.02 -10.83 10.96
N LYS A 82 -6.25 -10.46 10.56
CA LYS A 82 -7.47 -10.91 11.27
C LYS A 82 -7.50 -12.44 11.30
N PRO A 83 -7.59 -13.07 12.49
CA PRO A 83 -7.54 -14.51 12.61
C PRO A 83 -8.66 -15.16 11.79
N PRO A 84 -8.41 -16.31 11.14
CA PRO A 84 -9.44 -17.06 10.41
C PRO A 84 -10.64 -17.43 11.30
N GLY A 85 -10.44 -17.43 12.63
CA GLY A 85 -11.48 -17.60 13.65
C GLY A 85 -12.60 -16.56 13.58
N LEU A 86 -12.37 -15.29 13.23
CA LEU A 86 -13.46 -14.30 13.10
C LEU A 86 -14.38 -14.57 11.89
N VAL A 87 -13.86 -15.24 10.85
CA VAL A 87 -14.66 -15.69 9.71
C VAL A 87 -15.39 -16.99 10.04
N ALA A 88 -14.80 -17.83 10.91
CA ALA A 88 -15.43 -19.03 11.46
C ALA A 88 -16.53 -18.67 12.47
N ASP A 89 -16.29 -17.76 13.43
CA ASP A 89 -17.25 -17.29 14.43
C ASP A 89 -18.39 -16.49 13.82
N ALA A 90 -18.15 -15.72 12.75
CA ALA A 90 -19.24 -15.13 11.96
C ALA A 90 -20.07 -16.19 11.22
N ARG A 91 -19.49 -17.37 10.94
CA ARG A 91 -20.19 -18.55 10.39
C ARG A 91 -20.98 -19.29 11.47
N THR A 92 -20.43 -19.41 12.67
CA THR A 92 -21.03 -20.11 13.82
C THR A 92 -22.13 -19.31 14.51
N SER A 93 -21.98 -17.97 14.62
CA SER A 93 -22.95 -17.11 15.30
C SER A 93 -24.27 -17.01 14.51
N ALA A 94 -24.21 -16.79 13.20
CA ALA A 94 -25.42 -16.84 12.36
C ALA A 94 -25.88 -18.27 11.98
N ALA A 95 -25.48 -19.28 12.75
CA ALA A 95 -26.17 -20.57 12.82
C ALA A 95 -26.97 -20.72 14.14
N LYS A 96 -26.90 -19.73 15.03
CA LYS A 96 -27.56 -19.71 16.35
C LYS A 96 -28.58 -18.59 16.52
N ASP A 97 -28.57 -17.56 15.69
CA ASP A 97 -29.48 -16.42 15.82
C ASP A 97 -30.69 -16.57 14.87
N ASP A 98 -31.83 -16.95 15.43
CA ASP A 98 -33.15 -17.11 14.80
C ASP A 98 -33.92 -15.77 14.68
N ASP A 99 -33.22 -14.62 14.66
CA ASP A 99 -33.83 -13.29 14.50
C ASP A 99 -33.55 -12.71 13.10
N ALA A 100 -34.62 -12.48 12.35
CA ALA A 100 -34.57 -12.19 10.92
C ALA A 100 -33.85 -10.87 10.55
N ASP A 101 -33.88 -9.87 11.44
CA ASP A 101 -33.26 -8.56 11.21
C ASP A 101 -31.74 -8.55 11.45
N GLU A 102 -31.24 -9.35 12.40
CA GLU A 102 -29.79 -9.55 12.57
C GLU A 102 -29.20 -10.38 11.43
N TYR A 103 -30.01 -11.23 10.79
CA TYR A 103 -29.60 -12.08 9.68
C TYR A 103 -29.23 -11.27 8.43
N GLU A 104 -29.95 -10.19 8.09
CA GLU A 104 -29.62 -9.33 6.94
C GLU A 104 -28.32 -8.55 7.16
N VAL A 105 -28.13 -7.98 8.37
CA VAL A 105 -26.90 -7.26 8.73
C VAL A 105 -25.71 -8.23 8.78
N ALA A 106 -25.89 -9.42 9.34
CA ALA A 106 -24.88 -10.47 9.36
C ALA A 106 -24.58 -11.00 7.95
N ALA A 107 -25.59 -11.14 7.09
CA ALA A 107 -25.42 -11.55 5.69
C ALA A 107 -24.67 -10.49 4.87
N LEU A 108 -24.97 -9.20 5.07
CA LEU A 108 -24.26 -8.10 4.43
C LEU A 108 -22.79 -8.06 4.88
N LYS A 109 -22.53 -8.15 6.20
CA LYS A 109 -21.19 -8.26 6.76
C LYS A 109 -20.43 -9.48 6.23
N ARG A 110 -21.10 -10.64 6.10
CA ARG A 110 -20.54 -11.86 5.48
C ARG A 110 -20.24 -11.66 3.99
N ARG A 111 -21.10 -10.98 3.24
CA ARG A 111 -20.88 -10.71 1.79
C ARG A 111 -19.70 -9.78 1.59
N MET A 112 -19.60 -8.72 2.39
CA MET A 112 -18.46 -7.80 2.38
C MET A 112 -17.18 -8.48 2.83
N ALA A 113 -17.22 -9.24 3.94
CA ALA A 113 -16.07 -10.00 4.43
C ALA A 113 -15.62 -11.04 3.40
N LYS A 114 -16.54 -11.78 2.76
CA LYS A 114 -16.23 -12.74 1.70
C LYS A 114 -15.66 -12.06 0.46
N GLN A 115 -16.24 -10.93 0.01
CA GLN A 115 -15.67 -10.16 -1.11
C GLN A 115 -14.28 -9.63 -0.78
N MET A 116 -14.06 -9.15 0.45
CA MET A 116 -12.75 -8.70 0.91
C MET A 116 -11.76 -9.87 1.05
N LEU A 117 -12.19 -11.03 1.55
CA LEU A 117 -11.38 -12.23 1.69
C LEU A 117 -11.07 -12.84 0.33
N ASP A 118 -12.00 -12.82 -0.62
CA ASP A 118 -11.80 -13.30 -1.99
C ASP A 118 -10.88 -12.33 -2.76
N ARG A 119 -11.02 -11.01 -2.54
CA ARG A 119 -10.10 -9.99 -3.07
C ARG A 119 -8.70 -10.16 -2.46
N ALA A 120 -8.61 -10.40 -1.15
CA ALA A 120 -7.36 -10.72 -0.47
C ALA A 120 -6.77 -12.04 -1.00
N ASN A 121 -7.51 -13.15 -1.04
CA ASN A 121 -7.04 -14.43 -1.56
C ASN A 121 -6.60 -14.36 -3.04
N ARG A 122 -7.32 -13.60 -3.88
CA ARG A 122 -6.92 -13.32 -5.28
C ARG A 122 -5.67 -12.46 -5.38
N LEU A 123 -5.47 -11.50 -4.47
CA LEU A 123 -4.30 -10.62 -4.45
C LEU A 123 -3.06 -11.28 -3.81
N VAL A 124 -3.24 -12.29 -2.97
CA VAL A 124 -2.25 -12.65 -1.94
C VAL A 124 -1.79 -14.12 -1.99
N GLY A 125 -2.57 -15.07 -2.51
CA GLY A 125 -2.18 -16.49 -2.53
C GLY A 125 -1.60 -16.99 -1.18
N HIS A 126 -0.52 -17.77 -1.20
CA HIS A 126 0.20 -18.24 0.00
C HIS A 126 1.14 -17.20 0.64
N LYS A 127 1.28 -15.99 0.08
CA LYS A 127 2.27 -14.98 0.51
C LYS A 127 1.62 -13.84 1.32
N LYS A 128 0.85 -14.19 2.35
CA LYS A 128 0.11 -13.23 3.20
C LYS A 128 0.98 -12.13 3.81
N VAL A 129 2.21 -12.49 4.22
CA VAL A 129 3.13 -11.55 4.87
C VAL A 129 3.73 -10.53 3.89
N SER A 130 4.06 -10.93 2.65
CA SER A 130 4.70 -10.03 1.68
C SER A 130 3.74 -9.32 0.73
N ALA A 131 2.46 -9.68 0.76
CA ALA A 131 1.44 -9.08 -0.12
C ALA A 131 1.27 -7.56 0.01
N PRO A 132 1.17 -6.96 1.21
CA PRO A 132 1.08 -5.51 1.35
C PRO A 132 2.27 -4.81 0.69
N ARG A 133 3.46 -5.35 0.88
CA ARG A 133 4.70 -4.82 0.29
C ARG A 133 4.72 -4.98 -1.24
N GLN A 134 4.30 -6.13 -1.76
CA GLN A 134 4.17 -6.34 -3.21
C GLN A 134 3.10 -5.47 -3.86
N GLN A 135 2.01 -5.19 -3.14
CA GLN A 135 1.00 -4.24 -3.62
C GLN A 135 1.56 -2.83 -3.64
N PHE A 136 2.25 -2.40 -2.59
CA PHE A 136 2.92 -1.10 -2.55
C PHE A 136 3.89 -0.92 -3.73
N MET A 137 4.75 -1.91 -3.97
CA MET A 137 5.68 -1.89 -5.10
C MET A 137 4.94 -1.76 -6.44
N ARG A 138 3.83 -2.48 -6.64
CA ARG A 138 3.03 -2.42 -7.88
C ARG A 138 2.36 -1.07 -8.09
N GLU A 139 1.64 -0.58 -7.08
CA GLU A 139 0.89 0.67 -7.17
C GLU A 139 1.84 1.87 -7.30
N THR A 140 2.94 1.87 -6.55
CA THR A 140 3.97 2.93 -6.65
C THR A 140 4.69 2.88 -8.00
N SER A 141 5.00 1.68 -8.52
CA SER A 141 5.56 1.55 -9.89
C SER A 141 4.62 2.12 -10.94
N ARG A 142 3.31 1.85 -10.80
CA ARG A 142 2.29 2.38 -11.71
C ARG A 142 2.17 3.90 -11.60
N MET A 143 2.16 4.43 -10.37
CA MET A 143 2.15 5.88 -10.13
C MET A 143 3.37 6.55 -10.77
N VAL A 144 4.57 6.00 -10.56
CA VAL A 144 5.80 6.52 -11.14
C VAL A 144 5.77 6.44 -12.67
N GLU A 145 5.33 5.32 -13.25
CA GLU A 145 5.22 5.16 -14.71
C GLU A 145 4.22 6.15 -15.32
N LEU A 146 3.03 6.31 -14.71
CA LEU A 146 2.01 7.25 -15.18
C LEU A 146 2.51 8.70 -15.18
N ASN A 147 3.29 9.08 -14.18
CA ASN A 147 3.82 10.44 -14.08
C ASN A 147 5.07 10.64 -14.95
N CYS A 148 6.02 9.69 -14.92
CA CYS A 148 7.35 9.85 -15.53
C CYS A 148 7.47 9.26 -16.95
N GLY A 149 6.45 8.56 -17.45
CA GLY A 149 6.46 7.85 -18.73
C GLY A 149 7.41 6.65 -18.79
N LYS A 150 8.06 6.29 -17.68
CA LYS A 150 8.99 5.16 -17.56
C LYS A 150 9.02 4.63 -16.14
N HIS A 151 9.46 3.38 -16.00
CA HIS A 151 9.70 2.80 -14.68
C HIS A 151 11.01 3.34 -14.08
N LEU A 152 10.96 3.71 -12.80
CA LEU A 152 12.15 4.05 -12.01
C LEU A 152 12.26 3.04 -10.86
N ASP A 153 12.74 1.84 -11.17
CA ASP A 153 12.75 0.73 -10.19
C ASP A 153 13.56 1.08 -8.92
N GLU A 154 14.66 1.83 -9.06
CA GLU A 154 15.47 2.33 -7.94
C GLU A 154 14.69 3.26 -7.01
N VAL A 155 13.89 4.15 -7.61
CA VAL A 155 13.02 5.07 -6.86
C VAL A 155 11.99 4.25 -6.09
N VAL A 156 11.30 3.31 -6.77
CA VAL A 156 10.29 2.46 -6.11
C VAL A 156 10.89 1.60 -5.01
N ALA A 157 12.11 1.07 -5.20
CA ALA A 157 12.82 0.31 -4.18
C ALA A 157 13.03 1.17 -2.92
N ALA A 158 13.63 2.36 -3.05
CA ALA A 158 13.87 3.25 -1.91
C ALA A 158 12.56 3.72 -1.24
N LEU A 159 11.52 4.06 -2.02
CA LEU A 159 10.20 4.41 -1.46
C LEU A 159 9.62 3.23 -0.66
N THR A 160 9.85 2.00 -1.10
CA THR A 160 9.40 0.79 -0.40
C THR A 160 10.21 0.55 0.88
N GLU A 161 11.54 0.77 0.83
CA GLU A 161 12.41 0.68 2.01
C GLU A 161 11.94 1.61 3.10
N ILE A 162 11.71 2.87 2.75
CA ILE A 162 11.26 3.88 3.69
C ILE A 162 9.85 3.55 4.21
N ALA A 163 8.94 3.12 3.34
CA ALA A 163 7.56 2.85 3.75
C ALA A 163 7.41 1.63 4.69
N PHE A 164 8.31 0.64 4.59
CA PHE A 164 8.23 -0.64 5.31
C PHE A 164 9.38 -0.91 6.28
N ASP A 165 10.33 0.03 6.43
CA ASP A 165 11.51 -0.13 7.30
C ASP A 165 12.32 -1.41 7.01
N SER A 166 12.48 -1.72 5.73
CA SER A 166 13.18 -2.95 5.33
C SER A 166 13.77 -2.85 3.94
N THR A 167 14.99 -3.36 3.77
CA THR A 167 15.74 -3.33 2.51
C THR A 167 14.97 -3.99 1.36
N THR A 168 14.91 -3.32 0.21
CA THR A 168 14.14 -3.72 -0.98
C THR A 168 15.07 -3.82 -2.19
N ASP A 169 15.25 -5.04 -2.69
CA ASP A 169 15.98 -5.25 -3.93
C ASP A 169 15.16 -4.74 -5.15
N ILE A 170 15.82 -4.07 -6.08
CA ILE A 170 15.31 -3.68 -7.41
C ILE A 170 14.70 -4.90 -8.13
N LYS A 171 15.29 -6.09 -7.98
CA LYS A 171 14.73 -7.32 -8.56
C LYS A 171 13.35 -7.64 -7.99
N ALA A 172 13.13 -7.42 -6.69
CA ALA A 172 11.83 -7.63 -6.05
C ALA A 172 10.77 -6.65 -6.59
N VAL A 173 11.15 -5.40 -6.88
CA VAL A 173 10.29 -4.42 -7.55
C VAL A 173 9.88 -4.90 -8.94
N ARG A 174 10.84 -5.37 -9.75
CA ARG A 174 10.59 -5.91 -11.08
C ARG A 174 9.69 -7.15 -11.05
N ASP A 175 9.94 -8.05 -10.10
CA ASP A 175 9.15 -9.27 -9.92
C ASP A 175 7.73 -8.96 -9.42
N ALA A 176 7.55 -7.94 -8.56
CA ALA A 176 6.23 -7.49 -8.14
C ALA A 176 5.42 -6.91 -9.31
N ARG A 177 6.07 -6.20 -10.25
CA ARG A 177 5.43 -5.68 -11.47
C ARG A 177 4.98 -6.79 -12.42
N ARG A 178 5.75 -7.87 -12.51
CA ARG A 178 5.38 -9.03 -13.34
C ARG A 178 4.12 -9.66 -12.77
N ALA A 179 3.00 -9.53 -13.48
CA ALA A 179 1.77 -10.22 -13.11
C ALA A 179 2.07 -11.71 -12.88
N PRO A 180 1.51 -12.34 -11.83
CA PRO A 180 1.64 -13.78 -11.67
C PRO A 180 1.09 -14.41 -12.96
N LYS A 181 1.96 -15.12 -13.70
CA LYS A 181 1.53 -15.89 -14.88
C LYS A 181 0.30 -16.68 -14.46
N ARG A 182 -0.87 -16.36 -15.01
CA ARG A 182 -2.04 -17.21 -14.92
C ARG A 182 -1.59 -18.56 -15.46
N ARG A 183 -1.39 -19.55 -14.59
CA ARG A 183 -1.25 -20.94 -15.02
C ARG A 183 -2.56 -21.29 -15.72
N ARG A 184 -2.60 -21.19 -17.04
CA ARG A 184 -3.55 -21.91 -17.87
C ARG A 184 -3.12 -23.38 -17.82
N ASP A 185 -3.49 -24.04 -16.72
CA ASP A 185 -3.53 -25.49 -16.63
C ASP A 185 -4.98 -25.89 -16.37
N ILE A 186 -5.81 -25.75 -17.41
CA ILE A 186 -7.00 -26.60 -17.57
C ILE A 186 -6.79 -27.29 -18.89
N ARG A 187 -6.08 -28.42 -18.82
CA ARG A 187 -6.02 -29.43 -19.86
C ARG A 187 -7.44 -29.99 -19.98
N THR A 188 -8.18 -29.57 -21.00
CA THR A 188 -9.47 -30.18 -21.33
C THR A 188 -9.20 -31.66 -21.68
N PRO A 189 -9.82 -32.64 -21.00
CA PRO A 189 -9.77 -34.01 -21.47
C PRO A 189 -10.51 -34.11 -22.81
N LYS A 190 -9.95 -34.92 -23.71
CA LYS A 190 -10.52 -35.25 -25.04
C LYS A 190 -11.86 -35.95 -24.91
#